data_AF-A0A4C1YTA3-F1
#
_entry.id   AF-A0A4C1YTA3-F1
#
_cell.length_a   1.000
_cell.length_b   1.000
_cell.length_c   1.000
_cell.angle_alpha   90.00
_cell.angle_beta   90.00
_cell.angle_gamma   90.00
#
_symmetry.space_group_name_H-M   'P 1'
#
loop_
_entity.id
_entity.type
_entity.pdbx_description
1 polymer ?
#
loop_
_entity_poly.entity_id
_entity_poly.type
_entity_poly.pdbx_seq_one_letter_code
_entity_poly.pdbx_strand_id
1 'polypeptide(L)'
;MLVGRFQWHLMPKLQATQYGFTPQRGTEDALYDLMTCIYKELNIKKIILMVSLDIEGAFDNAWWPVLETPLRAQNCPVNLHGMVRGYPQNREVAVRYAGGECRKRTSKGCIQGFIAGPTFWNLILDSLRRELGELGVYV
;
A
#
# COMPACT_ATOMS: atom_id res chain seq x y z
N MET A 1 6.55 9.93 -16.05
CA MET A 1 7.73 9.31 -16.70
C MET A 1 8.60 8.47 -15.75
N LEU A 2 8.68 8.75 -14.43
CA LEU A 2 9.42 7.90 -13.46
C LEU A 2 8.50 7.04 -12.58
N VAL A 3 7.41 7.62 -12.04
CA VAL A 3 6.38 6.87 -11.29
C VAL A 3 5.72 5.78 -12.15
N GLY A 4 5.48 6.04 -13.44
CA GLY A 4 4.96 5.01 -14.36
C GLY A 4 5.91 3.82 -14.52
N ARG A 5 7.23 4.03 -14.52
CA ARG A 5 8.22 2.92 -14.55
C ARG A 5 8.24 2.16 -13.24
N PHE A 6 8.10 2.88 -12.13
CA PHE A 6 7.98 2.29 -10.79
C PHE A 6 6.74 1.39 -10.69
N GLN A 7 5.58 1.90 -11.13
CA GLN A 7 4.33 1.15 -11.17
C GLN A 7 4.44 -0.06 -12.10
N TRP A 8 4.94 0.12 -13.32
CA TRP A 8 5.13 -0.97 -14.27
C TRP A 8 5.96 -2.13 -13.70
N HIS A 9 7.01 -1.81 -12.93
CA HIS A 9 7.89 -2.83 -12.38
C HIS A 9 7.30 -3.58 -11.17
N LEU A 10 6.54 -2.88 -10.32
CA LEU A 10 6.11 -3.41 -9.01
C LEU A 10 4.67 -3.90 -9.00
N MET A 11 3.75 -3.21 -9.69
CA MET A 11 2.33 -3.54 -9.62
C MET A 11 1.99 -4.96 -10.07
N PRO A 12 2.59 -5.51 -11.15
CA PRO A 12 2.34 -6.90 -11.54
C PRO A 12 2.82 -7.94 -10.51
N LYS A 13 3.65 -7.56 -9.54
CA LYS A 13 4.23 -8.44 -8.53
C LYS A 13 3.46 -8.43 -7.21
N LEU A 14 2.51 -7.51 -7.06
CA LEU A 14 1.66 -7.40 -5.87
C LEU A 14 0.62 -8.53 -5.84
N GLN A 15 0.04 -8.77 -4.66
CA GLN A 15 -1.04 -9.72 -4.49
C GLN A 15 -2.23 -9.41 -5.38
N ALA A 16 -2.71 -10.45 -6.07
CA ALA A 16 -3.81 -10.36 -7.03
C ALA A 16 -5.17 -10.08 -6.37
N THR A 17 -5.26 -9.93 -5.06
CA THR A 17 -6.47 -9.52 -4.33
C THR A 17 -6.40 -8.07 -3.84
N GLN A 18 -5.40 -7.30 -4.30
CA GLN A 18 -5.35 -5.85 -4.10
C GLN A 18 -6.09 -5.12 -5.23
N TYR A 19 -7.31 -4.67 -4.95
CA TYR A 19 -8.13 -3.92 -5.91
C TYR A 19 -7.91 -2.40 -5.83
N GLY A 20 -7.67 -1.89 -4.61
CA GLY A 20 -7.44 -0.46 -4.38
C GLY A 20 -6.19 0.03 -5.11
N PHE A 21 -6.33 1.15 -5.83
CA PHE A 21 -5.23 1.81 -6.56
C PHE A 21 -4.50 0.93 -7.58
N THR A 22 -5.08 -0.20 -7.99
CA THR A 22 -4.51 -1.11 -8.98
C THR A 22 -5.10 -0.82 -10.37
N PRO A 23 -4.27 -0.66 -11.42
CA PRO A 23 -4.76 -0.46 -12.77
C PRO A 23 -5.74 -1.56 -13.18
N GLN A 24 -6.83 -1.16 -13.83
CA GLN A 24 -7.86 -2.07 -14.36
C GLN A 24 -8.58 -2.89 -13.26
N ARG A 25 -8.56 -2.42 -12.01
CA ARG A 25 -9.32 -3.01 -10.92
C ARG A 25 -10.10 -1.94 -10.17
N GLY A 26 -11.26 -2.33 -9.65
CA GLY A 26 -12.16 -1.45 -8.93
C GLY A 26 -12.81 -2.10 -7.72
N THR A 27 -13.69 -1.33 -7.09
CA THR A 27 -14.49 -1.79 -5.94
C THR A 27 -15.49 -2.87 -6.34
N GLU A 28 -15.97 -2.85 -7.59
CA GLU A 28 -16.88 -3.86 -8.12
C GLU A 28 -16.21 -5.24 -8.23
N ASP A 29 -14.97 -5.29 -8.70
CA ASP A 29 -14.18 -6.53 -8.76
C ASP A 29 -13.97 -7.11 -7.36
N ALA A 30 -13.62 -6.24 -6.38
CA ALA A 30 -13.44 -6.64 -4.99
C ALA A 30 -14.71 -7.25 -4.39
N LEU A 31 -15.86 -6.62 -4.67
CA LEU A 31 -17.16 -7.10 -4.21
C LEU A 31 -17.53 -8.42 -4.89
N TYR A 32 -17.30 -8.54 -6.19
CA TYR A 32 -17.57 -9.76 -6.95
C TYR A 32 -16.78 -10.96 -6.41
N ASP A 33 -15.48 -10.78 -6.17
CA ASP A 33 -14.60 -11.83 -5.66
C ASP A 33 -14.97 -12.23 -4.22
N LEU A 34 -15.31 -11.26 -3.37
CA LEU A 34 -15.82 -11.51 -2.01
C LEU A 34 -17.12 -12.33 -2.05
N MET A 35 -18.11 -11.92 -2.85
CA MET A 35 -19.38 -12.62 -2.96
C MET A 35 -19.20 -14.04 -3.51
N THR A 36 -18.32 -14.21 -4.50
CA THR A 36 -17.97 -15.52 -5.06
C THR A 36 -17.38 -16.44 -3.99
N CYS A 37 -16.46 -15.92 -3.17
CA CYS A 37 -15.90 -16.67 -2.04
C CYS A 37 -16.98 -17.06 -1.03
N ILE A 38 -17.86 -16.13 -0.66
CA ILE A 38 -18.96 -16.39 0.28
C ILE A 38 -19.88 -17.49 -0.24
N TYR A 39 -20.38 -17.38 -1.47
CA TYR A 39 -21.28 -18.39 -2.03
C TYR A 39 -20.64 -19.76 -2.15
N LYS A 40 -19.35 -19.83 -2.49
CA LYS A 40 -18.61 -21.09 -2.56
C LYS A 40 -18.54 -21.79 -1.20
N GLU A 41 -18.19 -21.06 -0.14
CA GLU A 41 -18.08 -21.64 1.21
C GLU A 41 -19.46 -21.94 1.83
N LEU A 42 -20.49 -21.14 1.52
CA LEU A 42 -21.88 -21.44 1.90
C LEU A 42 -22.41 -22.71 1.26
N ASN A 43 -22.10 -22.97 -0.02
CA ASN A 43 -22.54 -24.17 -0.73
C ASN A 43 -22.00 -25.46 -0.10
N ILE A 44 -20.83 -25.41 0.53
CA ILE A 44 -20.26 -26.52 1.30
C ILE A 44 -20.62 -26.47 2.79
N LYS A 45 -21.61 -25.65 3.17
CA LYS A 45 -22.18 -25.51 4.52
C LYS A 45 -21.17 -25.13 5.61
N LYS A 46 -20.11 -24.39 5.25
CA LYS A 46 -19.18 -23.86 6.25
C LYS A 46 -19.72 -22.59 6.89
N ILE A 47 -19.27 -22.33 8.11
CA ILE A 47 -19.49 -21.06 8.80
C ILE A 47 -18.49 -20.06 8.25
N ILE A 48 -18.96 -18.86 7.93
CA ILE A 48 -18.15 -17.76 7.42
C ILE A 48 -18.09 -16.67 8.47
N LEU A 49 -16.88 -16.22 8.79
CA LEU A 49 -16.63 -15.05 9.62
C LEU A 49 -15.96 -13.99 8.76
N MET A 50 -16.55 -12.79 8.70
CA MET A 50 -15.98 -11.65 8.00
C MET A 50 -15.47 -10.64 9.01
N VAL A 51 -14.22 -10.21 8.84
CA VAL A 51 -13.59 -9.15 9.64
C VAL A 51 -13.29 -7.98 8.71
N SER A 52 -13.91 -6.83 8.97
CA SER A 52 -13.61 -5.58 8.27
C SER A 52 -12.63 -4.77 9.09
N LEU A 53 -11.54 -4.33 8.46
CA LEU A 53 -10.49 -3.53 9.08
C LEU A 53 -10.36 -2.20 8.35
N ASP A 54 -10.35 -1.11 9.10
CA ASP A 54 -10.05 0.24 8.60
C ASP A 54 -8.80 0.77 9.30
N ILE A 55 -7.86 1.32 8.53
CA ILE A 55 -6.58 1.83 9.06
C ILE A 55 -6.66 3.33 9.20
N GLU A 56 -6.71 3.80 10.45
CA GLU A 56 -6.72 5.22 10.77
C GLU A 56 -5.48 5.93 10.21
N GLY A 57 -5.72 6.99 9.43
CA GLY A 57 -4.66 7.81 8.86
C GLY A 57 -3.66 7.03 8.00
N ALA A 58 -4.14 6.06 7.21
CA ALA A 58 -3.32 5.18 6.36
C ALA A 58 -2.12 5.89 5.67
N PHE A 59 -2.40 6.98 4.93
CA PHE A 59 -1.35 7.71 4.23
C PHE A 59 -0.45 8.53 5.17
N ASP A 60 -0.97 9.09 6.25
CA ASP A 60 -0.18 9.85 7.24
C ASP A 60 0.74 8.94 8.06
N ASN A 61 0.33 7.68 8.23
CA ASN A 61 1.03 6.65 8.98
C ASN A 61 1.91 5.74 8.10
N ALA A 62 1.98 5.96 6.79
CA ALA A 62 2.80 5.16 5.88
C ALA A 62 4.29 5.24 6.24
N TRP A 63 4.82 4.16 6.84
CA TRP A 63 6.18 4.12 7.38
C TRP A 63 7.21 3.76 6.31
N TRP A 64 8.07 4.71 5.94
CA TRP A 64 8.95 4.54 4.77
C TRP A 64 9.99 3.41 4.84
N PRO A 65 10.61 3.10 5.99
CA PRO A 65 11.57 1.99 6.08
C PRO A 65 10.98 0.64 5.65
N VAL A 66 9.68 0.42 5.85
CA VAL A 66 9.01 -0.83 5.47
C VAL A 66 9.02 -1.05 3.95
N LEU A 67 9.18 0.02 3.15
CA LEU A 67 9.25 -0.07 1.69
C LEU A 67 10.56 -0.72 1.20
N GLU A 68 11.62 -0.75 2.02
CA GLU A 68 12.88 -1.36 1.59
C GLU A 68 12.76 -2.87 1.38
N THR A 69 12.01 -3.55 2.25
CA THR A 69 11.82 -5.01 2.20
C THR A 69 11.19 -5.48 0.89
N PRO A 70 10.00 -4.97 0.46
CA PRO A 70 9.38 -5.39 -0.79
C PRO A 70 10.21 -4.97 -2.02
N LEU A 71 10.88 -3.81 -1.98
CA LEU A 71 11.73 -3.39 -3.11
C LEU A 71 12.92 -4.33 -3.33
N ARG A 72 13.55 -4.80 -2.26
CA ARG A 72 14.62 -5.80 -2.32
C ARG A 72 14.09 -7.17 -2.76
N ALA A 73 12.99 -7.63 -2.14
CA ALA A 73 12.38 -8.92 -2.45
C ALA A 73 11.95 -9.03 -3.92
N GLN A 74 11.49 -7.92 -4.51
CA GLN A 74 11.05 -7.87 -5.90
C GLN A 74 12.17 -7.58 -6.91
N ASN A 75 13.45 -7.57 -6.50
CA ASN A 75 14.60 -7.24 -7.35
C ASN A 75 14.42 -5.90 -8.11
N CYS A 76 13.94 -4.88 -7.39
CA CYS A 76 13.67 -3.58 -7.99
C CYS A 76 14.98 -2.93 -8.49
N PRO A 77 15.01 -2.41 -9.74
CA PRO A 77 16.17 -1.72 -10.29
C PRO A 77 16.73 -0.63 -9.36
N VAL A 78 18.05 -0.52 -9.29
CA VAL A 78 18.76 0.38 -8.37
C VAL A 78 18.30 1.84 -8.53
N ASN A 79 17.99 2.28 -9.75
CA ASN A 79 17.48 3.63 -10.01
C ASN A 79 16.09 3.87 -9.40
N LEU A 80 15.20 2.87 -9.41
CA LEU A 80 13.87 2.95 -8.79
C LEU A 80 13.97 2.86 -7.27
N HIS A 81 14.86 1.99 -6.76
CA HIS A 81 15.18 1.94 -5.34
C HIS A 81 15.75 3.28 -4.84
N GLY A 82 16.62 3.91 -5.63
CA GLY A 82 17.17 5.24 -5.36
C GLY A 82 16.08 6.32 -5.30
N MET A 83 15.09 6.27 -6.19
CA MET A 83 13.93 7.18 -6.12
C MET A 83 13.19 7.04 -4.78
N VAL A 84 12.88 5.81 -4.35
CA VAL A 84 12.14 5.59 -3.09
C VAL A 84 12.97 6.02 -1.89
N ARG A 85 14.30 5.78 -1.89
CA ARG A 85 15.19 6.26 -0.83
C ARG A 85 15.38 7.78 -0.84
N GLY A 86 15.35 8.42 -2.00
CA GLY A 86 15.44 9.87 -2.13
C GLY A 86 14.16 10.58 -1.69
N TYR A 87 13.00 9.94 -1.83
CA TYR A 87 11.72 10.50 -1.41
C TYR A 87 11.70 10.99 0.06
N PRO A 88 12.08 10.19 1.07
CA PRO A 88 12.07 10.62 2.47
C PRO A 88 13.24 11.52 2.88
N GLN A 89 14.29 11.61 2.06
CA GLN A 89 15.51 12.34 2.43
C GLN A 89 15.23 13.84 2.56
N ASN A 90 15.72 14.44 3.65
CA ASN A 90 15.65 15.87 3.95
C ASN A 90 14.22 16.46 3.97
N ARG A 91 13.20 15.65 4.31
CA ARG A 91 11.85 16.18 4.54
C ARG A 91 11.70 16.77 5.92
N GLU A 92 11.25 18.01 5.93
CA GLU A 92 10.80 18.72 7.12
C GLU A 92 9.46 19.37 6.84
N VAL A 93 8.59 19.33 7.85
CA VAL A 93 7.35 20.10 7.86
C VAL A 93 7.60 21.33 8.70
N ALA A 94 7.32 22.50 8.13
CA ALA A 94 7.39 23.77 8.81
C ALA A 94 5.98 24.31 9.06
N VAL A 95 5.69 24.69 10.30
CA VAL A 95 4.45 25.36 10.68
C VAL A 95 4.79 26.78 11.12
N ARG A 96 4.15 27.76 10.49
CA ARG A 96 4.23 29.16 10.87
C ARG A 96 2.91 29.58 11.50
N TYR A 97 2.98 30.08 12.72
CA TYR A 97 1.79 30.51 13.46
C TYR A 97 2.15 31.65 14.42
N ALA A 98 1.33 32.71 14.43
CA ALA A 98 1.49 33.87 15.31
C ALA A 98 2.92 34.47 15.36
N GLY A 99 3.62 34.50 14.22
CA GLY A 99 4.99 35.01 14.13
C GLY A 99 6.09 34.03 14.54
N GLY A 100 5.74 32.85 15.06
CA GLY A 100 6.67 31.75 15.31
C GLY A 100 6.78 30.78 14.13
N GLU A 101 7.92 30.12 14.01
CA GLU A 101 8.16 29.02 13.06
C GLU A 101 8.67 27.79 13.81
N CYS A 102 8.03 26.64 13.59
CA CYS A 102 8.49 25.35 14.10
C CYS A 102 8.74 24.41 12.92
N ARG A 103 9.89 23.72 12.93
CA ARG A 103 10.26 22.71 11.93
C ARG A 103 10.39 21.35 12.57
N LYS A 104 9.88 20.32 11.91
CA LYS A 104 10.01 18.94 12.35
C LYS A 104 10.32 18.03 11.18
N ARG A 105 11.32 17.16 11.36
CA ARG A 105 11.60 16.08 10.41
C ARG A 105 10.45 15.07 10.39
N THR A 106 10.13 14.55 9.22
CA THR A 106 9.14 13.49 9.05
C THR A 106 9.84 12.15 8.84
N SER A 107 9.26 11.08 9.38
CA SER A 107 9.76 9.70 9.26
C SER A 107 8.72 8.74 8.66
N LYS A 108 7.53 9.26 8.39
CA LYS A 108 6.36 8.56 7.86
C LYS A 108 5.48 9.58 7.14
N GLY A 109 4.52 9.06 6.38
CA GLY A 109 3.51 9.86 5.74
C GLY A 109 3.72 10.00 4.24
N CYS A 110 2.63 10.03 3.50
CA CYS A 110 2.57 10.43 2.10
C CYS A 110 1.84 11.77 2.02
N ILE A 111 2.47 12.79 1.42
CA ILE A 111 1.82 14.08 1.20
C ILE A 111 0.61 13.87 0.28
N GLN A 112 -0.53 14.46 0.63
CA GLN A 112 -1.72 14.43 -0.22
C GLN A 112 -1.39 15.01 -1.61
N GLY A 113 -1.77 14.29 -2.67
CA GLY A 113 -1.39 14.64 -4.05
C GLY A 113 -0.04 14.08 -4.51
N PHE A 114 0.69 13.35 -3.66
CA PHE A 114 1.85 12.59 -4.11
C PHE A 114 1.44 11.42 -5.02
N ILE A 115 1.83 11.49 -6.29
CA ILE A 115 1.39 10.56 -7.34
C ILE A 115 1.76 9.10 -7.05
N ALA A 116 2.90 8.82 -6.40
CA ALA A 116 3.30 7.45 -6.06
C ALA A 116 2.80 7.00 -4.67
N GLY A 117 2.09 7.87 -3.93
CA GLY A 117 1.55 7.58 -2.61
C GLY A 117 0.67 6.33 -2.59
N PRO A 118 -0.29 6.18 -3.52
CA PRO A 118 -1.09 4.97 -3.66
C PRO A 118 -0.25 3.70 -3.90
N THR A 119 0.80 3.79 -4.71
CA THR A 119 1.70 2.65 -4.97
C THR A 119 2.53 2.30 -3.74
N PHE A 120 2.97 3.30 -2.96
CA PHE A 120 3.63 3.05 -1.68
C PHE A 120 2.68 2.34 -0.72
N TRP A 121 1.43 2.80 -0.63
CA TRP A 121 0.42 2.15 0.22
C TRP A 121 0.20 0.68 -0.15
N ASN A 122 0.05 0.38 -1.45
CA ASN A 122 -0.12 -1.00 -1.89
C ASN A 122 1.09 -1.88 -1.54
N LEU A 123 2.32 -1.36 -1.67
CA LEU A 123 3.54 -2.07 -1.27
C LEU A 123 3.61 -2.36 0.23
N ILE A 124 3.19 -1.40 1.07
CA ILE A 124 3.11 -1.59 2.52
C ILE A 124 2.12 -2.71 2.84
N LEU A 125 0.91 -2.64 2.27
CA LEU A 125 -0.14 -3.63 2.50
C LEU A 125 0.16 -5.01 1.91
N ASP A 126 0.98 -5.10 0.86
CA ASP A 126 1.32 -6.37 0.21
C ASP A 126 1.96 -7.36 1.18
N SER A 127 2.79 -6.86 2.11
CA SER A 127 3.41 -7.68 3.16
C SER A 127 2.37 -8.35 4.06
N LEU A 128 1.43 -7.56 4.59
CA LEU A 128 0.34 -8.05 5.43
C LEU A 128 -0.55 -9.05 4.67
N ARG A 129 -0.88 -8.78 3.40
CA ARG A 129 -1.72 -9.69 2.62
C ARG A 129 -1.04 -11.03 2.33
N ARG A 130 0.27 -11.03 2.06
CA ARG A 130 1.04 -12.27 1.89
C ARG A 130 0.98 -13.12 3.15
N GLU A 131 1.24 -12.52 4.30
CA GLU A 131 1.20 -13.21 5.58
C GLU A 131 -0.19 -13.80 5.89
N LEU A 132 -1.25 -13.02 5.65
CA LEU A 132 -2.63 -13.50 5.81
C LEU A 132 -2.98 -14.63 4.84
N GLY A 133 -2.49 -14.58 3.60
CA GLY A 133 -2.64 -15.65 2.63
C GLY A 133 -1.93 -16.95 3.06
N GLU A 134 -0.74 -16.85 3.67
CA GLU A 134 -0.02 -17.99 4.23
C GLU A 134 -0.77 -18.64 5.41
N LEU A 135 -1.54 -17.85 6.17
CA LEU A 135 -2.41 -18.32 7.25
C LEU A 135 -3.73 -18.93 6.73
N GLY A 136 -3.95 -18.97 5.42
CA GLY A 136 -5.18 -19.48 4.82
C GLY A 136 -6.38 -18.55 4.99
N VAL A 137 -6.16 -17.29 5.38
CA VAL A 137 -7.20 -16.27 5.42
C VAL A 137 -7.44 -15.78 4.00
N TYR A 138 -8.71 -15.78 3.57
CA TYR A 138 -9.07 -15.14 2.33
C TYR A 138 -9.02 -13.62 2.50
N VAL A 139 -8.05 -12.99 1.83
CA VAL A 139 -7.85 -11.54 1.77
C VAL A 139 -7.67 -11.12 0.33
#